data_AF-A0A7K3S1A7-F1
#
_entry.id   AF-A0A7K3S1A7-F1
#
_cell.length_a   1.000
_cell.length_b   1.000
_cell.length_c   1.000
_cell.angle_alpha   90.00
_cell.angle_beta   90.00
_cell.angle_gamma   90.00
#
_symmetry.space_group_name_H-M   'P 1'
#
loop_
_entity.id
_entity.type
_entity.pdbx_description
1 polymer ?
#
loop_
_entity_poly.entity_id
_entity_poly.type
_entity_poly.pdbx_seq_one_letter_code
_entity_poly.pdbx_strand_id
1 'polypeptide(L)'
;AGQAVVIVEPGTPDGYARIIEARDRLTAAGLRIAAPCPHSDACPIAPGTDWCHFSARVSRSSLHRQVKGGSLSHEDEKFSYVVGTRFPAAPAPARITRKPQIRKGLVQLELCTRDEGLDRATVSKRHGELYRAARDVAWGDPWPPEGTG
;
A
#
# COMPACT_ATOMS: atom_id res chain seq x y z
N ALA A 1 5.92 -15.25 23.39
CA ALA A 1 6.22 -15.52 21.97
C ALA A 1 5.71 -14.37 21.11
N GLY A 2 6.32 -14.11 19.94
CA GLY A 2 6.00 -12.95 19.08
C GLY A 2 4.53 -12.90 18.63
N GLN A 3 3.87 -11.75 18.85
CA GLN A 3 2.46 -11.55 18.55
C GLN A 3 2.20 -10.96 17.14
N ALA A 4 3.26 -10.47 16.48
CA ALA A 4 3.22 -9.92 15.12
C ALA A 4 4.46 -10.34 14.33
N VAL A 5 4.31 -10.42 13.01
CA VAL A 5 5.37 -10.65 12.03
C VAL A 5 5.26 -9.56 10.97
N VAL A 6 6.38 -8.92 10.64
CA VAL A 6 6.48 -7.92 9.56
C VAL A 6 7.54 -8.40 8.59
N ILE A 7 7.20 -8.44 7.30
CA ILE A 7 8.13 -8.80 6.23
C ILE A 7 8.10 -7.66 5.21
N VAL A 8 9.29 -7.21 4.80
CA VAL A 8 9.48 -6.13 3.84
C VAL A 8 10.47 -6.58 2.78
N GLU A 9 10.13 -6.37 1.52
CA GLU A 9 10.96 -6.67 0.35
C GLU A 9 11.05 -5.42 -0.54
N PRO A 10 12.06 -5.33 -1.43
CA PRO A 10 12.09 -4.31 -2.47
C PRO A 10 10.80 -4.31 -3.29
N GLY A 11 10.34 -3.13 -3.72
CA GLY A 11 9.08 -2.93 -4.44
C GLY A 11 9.16 -3.31 -5.92
N THR A 12 9.70 -4.50 -6.18
CA THR A 12 9.88 -5.12 -7.50
C THR A 12 8.87 -6.26 -7.68
N PRO A 13 8.65 -6.75 -8.91
CA PRO A 13 7.83 -7.94 -9.14
C PRO A 13 8.26 -9.16 -8.31
N ASP A 14 9.58 -9.43 -8.24
CA ASP A 14 10.11 -10.55 -7.45
C ASP A 14 9.92 -10.35 -5.94
N GLY A 15 10.16 -9.14 -5.44
CA GLY A 15 9.93 -8.82 -4.03
C GLY A 15 8.46 -8.96 -3.64
N TYR A 16 7.56 -8.51 -4.52
CA TYR A 16 6.12 -8.74 -4.35
C TYR A 16 5.76 -10.23 -4.35
N ALA A 17 6.32 -11.04 -5.25
CA ALA A 17 6.05 -12.48 -5.29
C ALA A 17 6.43 -13.16 -3.96
N ARG A 18 7.58 -12.80 -3.37
CA ARG A 18 8.00 -13.26 -2.04
C ARG A 18 7.05 -12.80 -0.93
N ILE A 19 6.54 -11.56 -1.01
CA ILE A 19 5.57 -11.04 -0.05
C ILE A 19 4.24 -11.80 -0.12
N ILE A 20 3.76 -12.15 -1.32
CA ILE A 20 2.55 -12.97 -1.48
C ILE A 20 2.76 -14.38 -0.93
N GLU A 21 3.89 -15.02 -1.23
CA GLU A 21 4.21 -16.33 -0.67
C GLU A 21 4.28 -16.28 0.87
N ALA A 22 4.95 -15.26 1.42
CA ALA A 22 5.01 -15.05 2.86
C ALA A 22 3.63 -14.83 3.47
N ARG A 23 2.79 -14.02 2.82
CA ARG A 23 1.41 -13.77 3.24
C ARG A 23 0.60 -15.06 3.32
N ASP A 24 0.69 -15.92 2.32
CA ASP A 24 -0.03 -17.19 2.28
C ASP A 24 0.42 -18.11 3.43
N ARG A 25 1.73 -18.16 3.71
CA ARG A 25 2.28 -18.89 4.86
C ARG A 25 1.79 -18.34 6.21
N LEU A 26 1.71 -17.02 6.35
CA LEU A 26 1.21 -16.39 7.59
C LEU A 26 -0.27 -16.73 7.82
N THR A 27 -1.10 -16.62 6.79
CA THR A 27 -2.52 -16.99 6.86
C THR A 27 -2.70 -18.49 7.14
N ALA A 28 -1.95 -19.36 6.47
CA ALA A 28 -1.97 -20.80 6.72
C ALA A 28 -1.55 -21.18 8.15
N ALA A 29 -0.68 -20.38 8.76
CA ALA A 29 -0.28 -20.52 10.17
C ALA A 29 -1.28 -19.92 11.18
N GLY A 30 -2.44 -19.43 10.70
CA GLY A 30 -3.52 -18.88 11.53
C GLY A 30 -3.32 -17.41 11.94
N LEU A 31 -2.40 -16.68 11.32
CA LEU A 31 -2.26 -15.25 11.56
C LEU A 31 -3.27 -14.48 10.70
N ARG A 32 -3.79 -13.37 11.25
CA ARG A 32 -4.60 -12.41 10.52
C ARG A 32 -3.70 -11.36 9.87
N ILE A 33 -3.94 -11.06 8.60
CA ILE A 33 -3.26 -9.96 7.92
C ILE A 33 -3.79 -8.64 8.46
N ALA A 34 -2.88 -7.83 9.01
CA ALA A 34 -3.18 -6.51 9.58
C ALA A 34 -2.89 -5.37 8.58
N ALA A 35 -1.89 -5.55 7.71
CA ALA A 35 -1.50 -4.59 6.68
C ALA A 35 -0.61 -5.27 5.61
N PRO A 36 -0.41 -4.66 4.44
CA PRO A 36 -1.19 -3.55 3.87
C PRO A 36 -2.57 -3.99 3.40
N CYS A 37 -2.74 -5.29 3.12
CA CYS A 37 -3.96 -5.86 2.57
C CYS A 37 -5.15 -5.64 3.52
N PRO A 38 -6.32 -5.23 3.00
CA PRO A 38 -7.52 -5.02 3.80
C PRO A 38 -8.25 -6.33 4.17
N HIS A 39 -7.79 -7.46 3.61
CA HIS A 39 -8.35 -8.80 3.76
C HIS A 39 -7.25 -9.86 3.94
N SER A 40 -7.64 -11.06 4.41
CA SER A 40 -6.75 -12.23 4.54
C SER A 40 -6.96 -13.28 3.44
N ASP A 41 -7.94 -13.08 2.54
CA ASP A 41 -8.21 -13.96 1.39
C ASP A 41 -7.13 -13.91 0.31
N ALA A 42 -7.19 -14.74 -0.73
CA ALA A 42 -6.20 -14.70 -1.82
C ALA A 42 -6.03 -13.28 -2.38
N CYS A 43 -4.79 -12.89 -2.74
CA CYS A 43 -4.54 -11.58 -3.32
C CYS A 43 -5.27 -11.44 -4.67
N PRO A 44 -6.02 -10.35 -4.92
CA PRO A 44 -6.81 -10.19 -6.14
C PRO A 44 -5.96 -9.87 -7.39
N ILE A 45 -4.68 -9.53 -7.21
CA ILE A 45 -3.75 -9.34 -8.34
C ILE A 45 -3.35 -10.71 -8.88
N ALA A 46 -3.70 -10.98 -10.14
CA ALA A 46 -3.31 -12.21 -10.81
C ALA A 46 -1.75 -12.31 -10.89
N PRO A 47 -1.17 -13.50 -10.58
CA PRO A 47 0.27 -13.68 -10.68
C PRO A 47 0.81 -13.30 -12.06
N GLY A 48 1.87 -12.48 -12.08
CA GLY A 48 2.55 -12.05 -13.31
C GLY A 48 1.88 -10.90 -14.07
N THR A 49 0.68 -10.45 -13.68
CA THR A 49 0.01 -9.32 -14.38
C THR A 49 0.39 -7.97 -13.81
N ASP A 50 0.62 -7.90 -12.49
CA ASP A 50 0.99 -6.67 -11.78
C ASP A 50 1.64 -7.00 -10.42
N TRP A 51 2.09 -5.98 -9.68
CA TRP A 51 2.61 -6.11 -8.33
C TRP A 51 2.14 -4.98 -7.40
N CYS A 52 1.77 -5.32 -6.16
CA CYS A 52 1.46 -4.35 -5.12
C CYS A 52 2.74 -3.88 -4.44
N HIS A 53 2.99 -2.57 -4.44
CA HIS A 53 4.12 -1.93 -3.79
C HIS A 53 3.74 -0.53 -3.32
N PHE A 54 4.61 0.08 -2.51
CA PHE A 54 4.50 1.43 -1.97
C PHE A 54 5.83 2.15 -2.11
N SER A 55 5.88 3.41 -1.68
CA SER A 55 7.08 4.25 -1.77
C SER A 55 7.33 4.92 -0.43
N ALA A 56 8.56 4.82 0.07
CA ALA A 56 9.02 5.55 1.24
C ALA A 56 10.14 6.51 0.82
N ARG A 57 10.08 7.75 1.31
CA ARG A 57 11.17 8.70 1.10
C ARG A 57 12.28 8.41 2.10
N VAL A 58 13.45 8.02 1.61
CA VAL A 58 14.64 7.72 2.41
C VAL A 58 15.74 8.73 2.14
N SER A 59 16.52 9.08 3.17
CA SER A 59 17.63 10.01 3.04
C SER A 59 18.81 9.35 2.31
N ARG A 60 19.40 10.04 1.34
CA ARG A 60 20.67 9.61 0.73
C ARG A 60 21.83 9.96 1.65
N SER A 61 22.60 8.96 2.07
CA SER A 61 23.85 9.18 2.80
C SER A 61 24.84 10.01 1.95
N SER A 62 25.76 10.71 2.61
CA SER A 62 26.82 11.49 1.95
C SER A 62 27.66 10.64 0.98
N LEU A 63 27.95 9.39 1.35
CA LEU A 63 28.65 8.40 0.53
C LEU A 63 27.86 8.05 -0.75
N HIS A 64 26.55 7.84 -0.64
CA HIS A 64 25.69 7.58 -1.81
C HIS A 64 25.64 8.76 -2.78
N ARG A 65 25.63 10.00 -2.27
CA ARG A 65 25.66 11.20 -3.13
C ARG A 65 27.00 11.34 -3.88
N GLN A 66 28.12 11.06 -3.20
CA GLN A 66 29.46 11.12 -3.81
C GLN A 66 29.66 10.07 -4.91
N VAL A 67 29.13 8.86 -4.75
CA VAL A 67 29.35 7.76 -5.70
C VAL A 67 28.37 7.79 -6.89
N LYS A 68 27.12 8.25 -6.68
CA LYS A 68 26.05 8.14 -7.70
C LYS A 68 25.74 9.45 -8.44
N GLY A 69 26.44 10.56 -8.14
CA GLY A 69 26.24 11.85 -8.81
C GLY A 69 24.84 12.46 -8.64
N GLY A 70 24.09 12.03 -7.62
CA GLY A 70 22.73 12.49 -7.37
C GLY A 70 22.69 13.82 -6.61
N SER A 71 21.95 14.80 -7.13
CA SER A 71 21.81 16.14 -6.55
C SER A 71 20.80 16.26 -5.40
N LEU A 72 19.86 15.32 -5.27
CA LEU A 72 18.84 15.32 -4.22
C LEU A 72 19.31 14.59 -2.95
N SER A 73 18.93 15.11 -1.78
CA SER A 73 19.26 14.55 -0.46
C SER A 73 18.42 13.33 -0.07
N HIS A 74 17.47 12.93 -0.91
CA HIS A 74 16.55 11.83 -0.66
C HIS A 74 16.28 11.05 -1.95
N GLU A 75 15.83 9.81 -1.79
CA GLU A 75 15.27 8.98 -2.84
C GLU A 75 13.97 8.34 -2.39
N ASP A 76 13.08 8.10 -3.34
CA ASP A 76 11.82 7.42 -3.10
C ASP A 76 12.05 5.92 -3.37
N GLU A 77 12.30 5.16 -2.30
CA GLU A 77 12.55 3.73 -2.38
C GLU A 77 11.22 2.99 -2.40
N LYS A 78 11.06 2.10 -3.39
CA LYS A 78 9.88 1.28 -3.52
C LYS A 78 10.01 0.03 -2.67
N PHE A 79 8.93 -0.35 -2.00
CA PHE A 79 8.91 -1.54 -1.15
C PHE A 79 7.56 -2.26 -1.22
N SER A 80 7.58 -3.55 -0.93
CA SER A 80 6.40 -4.39 -0.72
C SER A 80 6.47 -4.93 0.70
N TYR A 81 5.34 -5.08 1.38
CA TYR A 81 5.36 -5.57 2.76
C TYR A 81 4.09 -6.35 3.10
N VAL A 82 4.15 -7.14 4.18
CA VAL A 82 3.00 -7.77 4.82
C VAL A 82 3.20 -7.79 6.33
N VAL A 83 2.10 -7.59 7.06
CA VAL A 83 2.03 -7.66 8.52
C VAL A 83 0.99 -8.71 8.91
N GLY A 84 1.43 -9.76 9.60
CA GLY A 84 0.57 -10.79 10.18
C GLY A 84 0.54 -10.68 11.70
N THR A 85 -0.62 -10.91 12.32
CA THR A 85 -0.82 -10.79 13.77
C THR A 85 -1.62 -11.95 14.35
N ARG A 86 -1.40 -12.27 15.63
CA ARG A 86 -2.21 -13.23 16.40
C ARG A 86 -3.33 -12.58 17.21
N PHE A 87 -3.28 -11.26 17.37
CA PHE A 87 -4.30 -10.48 18.08
C PHE A 87 -5.32 -9.90 17.08
N PRO A 88 -6.47 -9.42 17.56
CA PRO A 88 -7.42 -8.71 16.70
C PRO A 88 -6.77 -7.49 16.04
N ALA A 89 -6.86 -7.42 14.72
CA ALA A 89 -6.45 -6.27 13.93
C ALA A 89 -7.65 -5.79 13.13
N ALA A 90 -7.76 -4.49 12.92
CA ALA A 90 -8.73 -3.86 12.04
C ALA A 90 -7.99 -3.32 10.80
N PRO A 91 -7.81 -4.13 9.74
CA PRO A 91 -7.27 -3.62 8.49
C PRO A 91 -8.14 -2.49 7.95
N ALA A 92 -7.54 -1.60 7.15
CA ALA A 92 -8.29 -0.58 6.43
C ALA A 92 -9.43 -1.20 5.60
N PRO A 93 -10.56 -0.50 5.39
CA PRO A 93 -11.64 -1.00 4.53
C PRO A 93 -11.19 -1.10 3.06
N ALA A 94 -10.41 -0.13 2.59
CA ALA A 94 -9.62 -0.22 1.38
C ALA A 94 -8.25 0.42 1.56
N ARG A 95 -7.30 0.01 0.73
CA ARG A 95 -5.93 0.50 0.68
C ARG A 95 -5.65 1.08 -0.70
N ILE A 96 -5.10 2.29 -0.75
CA ILE A 96 -4.66 2.92 -2.00
C ILE A 96 -3.40 2.19 -2.51
N THR A 97 -3.50 1.54 -3.67
CA THR A 97 -2.44 0.66 -4.21
C THR A 97 -1.52 1.35 -5.20
N ARG A 98 -1.84 2.57 -5.63
CA ARG A 98 -1.04 3.39 -6.57
C ARG A 98 -1.01 4.86 -6.12
N LYS A 99 -0.07 5.64 -6.67
CA LYS A 99 -0.09 7.09 -6.47
C LYS A 99 -1.44 7.67 -6.94
N PRO A 100 -2.16 8.42 -6.09
CA PRO A 100 -3.39 9.10 -6.49
C PRO A 100 -3.20 9.95 -7.75
N GLN A 101 -4.10 9.83 -8.71
CA GLN A 101 -4.04 10.58 -9.97
C GLN A 101 -4.91 11.83 -9.84
N ILE A 102 -4.27 12.98 -9.59
CA ILE A 102 -4.95 14.27 -9.39
C ILE A 102 -5.04 15.02 -10.72
N ARG A 103 -6.27 15.36 -11.11
CA ARG A 103 -6.59 16.17 -12.30
C ARG A 103 -7.42 17.40 -11.88
N LYS A 104 -7.67 18.30 -12.84
CA LYS A 104 -8.48 19.51 -12.59
C LYS A 104 -9.90 19.10 -12.19
N GLY A 105 -10.19 19.24 -10.89
CA GLY A 105 -11.50 18.96 -10.32
C GLY A 105 -11.85 17.48 -10.12
N LEU A 106 -10.87 16.58 -10.23
CA LEU A 106 -11.05 15.13 -10.17
C LEU A 106 -9.83 14.47 -9.52
N VAL A 107 -10.03 13.44 -8.70
CA VAL A 107 -9.00 12.51 -8.23
C VAL A 107 -9.44 11.10 -8.61
N GLN A 108 -8.54 10.32 -9.17
CA GLN A 108 -8.74 8.89 -9.39
C GLN A 108 -7.83 8.10 -8.45
N LEU A 109 -8.40 7.14 -7.74
CA LEU A 109 -7.73 6.26 -6.80
C LEU A 109 -7.83 4.82 -7.29
N GLU A 110 -6.74 4.08 -7.22
CA GLU A 110 -6.74 2.62 -7.39
C GLU A 110 -6.65 1.99 -6.01
N LEU A 111 -7.56 1.06 -5.75
CA LEU A 111 -7.83 0.52 -4.43
C LEU A 111 -7.71 -1.01 -4.46
N CYS A 112 -7.28 -1.56 -3.33
CA CYS A 112 -7.62 -2.93 -2.95
C CYS A 112 -8.61 -2.80 -1.79
N THR A 113 -9.79 -3.38 -1.92
CA THR A 113 -10.90 -3.34 -0.96
C THR A 113 -10.99 -4.68 -0.24
N ARG A 114 -11.59 -4.68 0.95
CA ARG A 114 -11.76 -5.92 1.72
C ARG A 114 -12.61 -6.96 0.98
N ASP A 115 -13.70 -6.52 0.36
CA ASP A 115 -14.77 -7.43 -0.10
C ASP A 115 -14.77 -7.65 -1.62
N GLU A 116 -14.32 -6.66 -2.42
CA GLU A 116 -14.43 -6.68 -3.89
C GLU A 116 -13.08 -6.83 -4.59
N GLY A 117 -11.97 -6.84 -3.84
CA GLY A 117 -10.63 -6.92 -4.39
C GLY A 117 -10.19 -5.60 -5.03
N LEU A 118 -9.72 -5.61 -6.27
CA LEU A 118 -9.22 -4.40 -6.92
C LEU A 118 -10.37 -3.53 -7.45
N ASP A 119 -10.36 -2.25 -7.09
CA ASP A 119 -11.39 -1.28 -7.48
C ASP A 119 -10.79 0.10 -7.81
N ARG A 120 -11.59 0.99 -8.41
CA ARG A 120 -11.25 2.36 -8.74
C ARG A 120 -12.29 3.35 -8.23
N ALA A 121 -11.87 4.26 -7.36
CA ALA A 121 -12.70 5.37 -6.93
C ALA A 121 -12.42 6.64 -7.75
N THR A 122 -13.48 7.31 -8.20
CA THR A 122 -13.40 8.61 -8.87
C THR A 122 -14.07 9.68 -8.01
N VAL A 123 -13.26 10.57 -7.42
CA VAL A 123 -13.72 11.63 -6.53
C VAL A 123 -13.65 12.97 -7.25
N SER A 124 -14.77 13.65 -7.45
CA SER A 124 -14.82 14.94 -8.15
C SER A 124 -15.15 16.08 -7.19
N LYS A 125 -14.91 17.33 -7.62
CA LYS A 125 -15.23 18.54 -6.84
C LYS A 125 -16.64 18.57 -6.22
N ARG A 126 -17.63 17.94 -6.86
CA ARG A 126 -19.01 17.90 -6.35
C ARG A 126 -19.13 17.13 -5.03
N HIS A 127 -18.15 16.29 -4.70
CA HIS A 127 -18.12 15.50 -3.46
C HIS A 127 -17.56 16.27 -2.25
N GLY A 128 -17.35 17.60 -2.35
CA GLY A 128 -17.07 18.46 -1.20
C GLY A 128 -15.84 18.04 -0.38
N GLU A 129 -16.02 17.74 0.91
CA GLU A 129 -14.94 17.32 1.80
C GLU A 129 -14.23 16.05 1.34
N LEU A 130 -14.94 15.08 0.77
CA LEU A 130 -14.32 13.87 0.24
C LEU A 130 -13.34 14.19 -0.90
N TYR A 131 -13.62 15.22 -1.70
CA TYR A 131 -12.68 15.69 -2.73
C TYR A 131 -11.44 16.35 -2.15
N ARG A 132 -11.57 17.10 -1.05
CA ARG A 132 -10.41 17.68 -0.35
C ARG A 132 -9.56 16.55 0.23
N ALA A 133 -10.18 15.62 0.94
CA ALA A 133 -9.50 14.46 1.49
C ALA A 133 -8.81 13.61 0.40
N ALA A 134 -9.48 13.35 -0.73
CA ALA A 134 -8.88 12.63 -1.86
C ALA A 134 -7.63 13.31 -2.46
N ARG A 135 -7.49 14.63 -2.34
CA ARG A 135 -6.29 15.34 -2.82
C ARG A 135 -5.10 15.19 -1.89
N ASP A 136 -5.36 14.90 -0.61
CA ASP A 136 -4.37 14.90 0.45
C ASP A 136 -3.89 13.48 0.83
N VAL A 137 -4.57 12.44 0.34
CA VAL A 137 -4.13 11.05 0.55
C VAL A 137 -2.86 10.71 -0.21
N ALA A 138 -2.08 9.80 0.38
CA ALA A 138 -0.86 9.26 -0.17
C ALA A 138 -1.03 7.81 -0.65
N TRP A 139 -0.02 7.34 -1.38
CA TRP A 139 0.07 5.94 -1.77
C TRP A 139 0.25 5.05 -0.54
N GLY A 140 -0.69 4.13 -0.32
CA GLY A 140 -0.72 3.27 0.86
C GLY A 140 -1.61 3.78 1.97
N ASP A 141 -2.28 4.91 1.83
CA ASP A 141 -3.26 5.36 2.80
C ASP A 141 -4.53 4.50 2.78
N PRO A 142 -5.27 4.43 3.91
CA PRO A 142 -6.61 3.87 3.94
C PRO A 142 -7.59 4.73 3.14
N TRP A 143 -8.64 4.10 2.60
CA TRP A 143 -9.72 4.80 1.91
C TRP A 143 -11.08 4.14 2.22
N PRO A 144 -12.17 4.91 2.42
CA PRO A 144 -12.20 6.37 2.61
C PRO A 144 -11.55 6.79 3.95
N PRO A 145 -11.16 8.07 4.09
CA PRO A 145 -10.66 8.61 5.35
C PRO A 145 -11.76 8.61 6.42
N GLU A 146 -11.39 8.31 7.66
CA GLU A 146 -12.33 8.26 8.78
C GLU A 146 -13.08 9.60 8.94
N GLY A 147 -14.41 9.54 9.14
CA GLY A 147 -15.25 10.73 9.37
C GLY A 147 -15.70 11.49 8.12
N THR A 148 -15.53 10.95 6.90
CA THR A 148 -15.99 11.57 5.65
C THR A 148 -17.25 10.95 5.04
N GLY A 149 -18.04 10.26 5.87
CA GLY A 149 -19.34 9.65 5.51
C GLY A 149 -20.50 10.64 5.52
#